data_AF-A0A914U255-F1
#
_entry.id   AF-A0A914U255-F1
#
_cell.length_a   1.000
_cell.length_b   1.000
_cell.length_c   1.000
_cell.angle_alpha   90.00
_cell.angle_beta   90.00
_cell.angle_gamma   90.00
#
_symmetry.space_group_name_H-M   'P 1'
#
loop_
_entity.id
_entity.type
_entity.pdbx_description
1 polymer ?
#
loop_
_entity_poly.entity_id
_entity_poly.type
_entity_poly.pdbx_seq_one_letter_code
_entity_poly.pdbx_strand_id
1 'polypeptide(L)'
;MIRKKVRNLNEHEPEPRPHRNPDEEQIRWNLILLDLESESGSHCCKTPFKELKPIKLCEMKVPMIHRGKYLVCKVAGKPCSILGIAKPFPLIGVKILIQDLNGDVEEASIFNFPLKPDEKWLCLGTILFIKEPWLQYISESKTPFIRIEFPSDVIFVDPADEEFLIKIGAEKWYISMSKDAKFWRTKANECYKNGKTEEALFLYERGIRCDPENAGLYLNKSAACLKMGSFYMAFKAAETGLEKGGNREKALFRMGQAKYGMREWQKAADYFLKVLNEFPNNISASAQFKRRGIIATTDIKEGTLLIVSKPFASGYKKDFPKNLMSIMPGNPTLPQHILQVINAMQNLQNNPEQAKEFYKLYAGD
;
A
#
# COMPACT_ATOMS: atom_id res chain seq x y z
N MET A 1 43.66 -37.90 -1.21
CA MET A 1 42.61 -36.88 -1.49
C MET A 1 41.47 -37.15 -0.50
N ILE A 2 41.05 -36.30 0.43
CA ILE A 2 41.10 -34.83 0.62
C ILE A 2 41.03 -34.59 2.15
N ARG A 3 41.88 -33.68 2.66
CA ARG A 3 41.82 -33.13 4.03
C ARG A 3 41.01 -31.83 4.00
N LYS A 4 40.16 -31.66 5.02
CA LYS A 4 39.54 -30.38 5.42
C LYS A 4 40.56 -29.26 5.60
N LYS A 5 40.19 -28.02 5.25
CA LYS A 5 40.49 -26.82 6.06
C LYS A 5 39.57 -25.65 5.72
N VAL A 6 39.02 -25.08 6.78
CA VAL A 6 38.25 -23.83 6.89
C VAL A 6 39.20 -22.63 6.84
N ARG A 7 38.75 -21.49 6.29
CA ARG A 7 39.09 -20.05 6.55
C ARG A 7 38.80 -19.24 5.27
N ASN A 8 38.28 -18.02 5.23
CA ASN A 8 38.06 -16.96 6.21
C ASN A 8 36.76 -16.23 5.83
N LEU A 9 35.96 -15.87 6.83
CA LEU A 9 35.05 -14.73 6.77
C LEU A 9 35.92 -13.51 7.08
N ASN A 10 36.02 -12.57 6.15
CA ASN A 10 36.16 -11.14 6.42
C ASN A 10 35.82 -10.34 5.15
N GLU A 11 34.89 -9.41 5.36
CA GLU A 11 34.81 -8.07 4.76
C GLU A 11 34.99 -7.97 3.25
N HIS A 12 33.87 -7.88 2.52
CA HIS A 12 33.67 -6.90 1.46
C HIS A 12 32.20 -6.47 1.54
N GLU A 13 31.96 -5.23 1.96
CA GLU A 13 30.67 -4.57 1.71
C GLU A 13 30.40 -4.64 0.20
N PRO A 14 29.19 -5.03 -0.25
CA PRO A 14 28.89 -4.93 -1.66
C PRO A 14 28.84 -3.45 -2.02
N GLU A 15 29.80 -3.00 -2.83
CA GLU A 15 29.75 -1.72 -3.55
C GLU A 15 28.37 -1.54 -4.19
N PRO A 16 27.84 -0.30 -4.23
CA PRO A 16 26.56 -0.03 -4.89
C PRO A 16 26.68 -0.48 -6.35
N ARG A 17 25.93 -1.53 -6.70
CA ARG A 17 25.90 -2.02 -8.08
C ARG A 17 25.46 -0.89 -9.01
N PRO A 18 26.14 -0.68 -10.14
CA PRO A 18 25.75 0.34 -11.10
C PRO A 18 24.34 0.05 -11.62
N HIS A 19 23.57 1.11 -11.88
CA HIS A 19 22.26 1.04 -12.52
C HIS A 19 22.33 0.11 -13.73
N ARG A 20 21.69 -1.07 -13.61
CA ARG A 20 21.60 -2.02 -14.72
C ARG A 20 20.69 -1.43 -15.78
N ASN A 21 21.13 -1.54 -17.03
CA ASN A 21 20.35 -1.18 -18.21
C ASN A 21 19.00 -1.93 -18.16
N PRO A 22 17.83 -1.27 -18.32
CA PRO A 22 16.52 -1.92 -18.32
C PRO A 22 16.45 -3.14 -19.24
N ASP A 23 17.20 -3.11 -20.34
CA ASP A 23 17.30 -4.20 -21.31
C ASP A 23 17.86 -5.51 -20.72
N GLU A 24 18.79 -5.48 -19.76
CA GLU A 24 19.40 -6.71 -19.20
C GLU A 24 18.50 -7.40 -18.17
N GLU A 25 17.76 -6.63 -17.38
CA GLU A 25 16.76 -7.18 -16.47
C GLU A 25 15.55 -7.70 -17.28
N GLN A 26 15.19 -7.01 -18.35
CA GLN A 26 14.19 -7.43 -19.32
C GLN A 26 14.58 -8.72 -20.07
N ILE A 27 15.86 -8.92 -20.42
CA ILE A 27 16.36 -10.18 -21.00
C ILE A 27 16.21 -11.34 -20.01
N ARG A 28 16.51 -11.11 -18.72
CA ARG A 28 16.34 -12.14 -17.67
C ARG A 28 14.87 -12.49 -17.43
N TRP A 29 13.97 -11.50 -17.51
CA TRP A 29 12.53 -11.72 -17.47
C TRP A 29 12.01 -12.42 -18.73
N ASN A 30 12.52 -12.07 -19.91
CA ASN A 30 12.17 -12.73 -21.17
C ASN A 30 12.50 -14.22 -21.13
N LEU A 31 13.62 -14.62 -20.52
CA LEU A 31 13.97 -16.04 -20.36
C LEU A 31 13.02 -16.81 -19.43
N ILE A 32 12.58 -16.21 -18.32
CA ILE A 32 11.63 -16.83 -17.39
C ILE A 32 10.20 -16.87 -17.99
N LEU A 33 9.85 -15.88 -18.82
CA LEU A 33 8.53 -15.77 -19.46
C LEU A 33 8.41 -16.63 -20.73
N LEU A 34 9.50 -16.86 -21.47
CA LEU A 34 9.54 -17.77 -22.63
C LEU A 34 9.14 -19.21 -22.26
N ASP A 35 9.50 -19.68 -21.07
CA ASP A 35 9.12 -21.02 -20.60
C ASP A 35 7.60 -21.11 -20.37
N LEU A 36 6.95 -20.04 -19.90
CA LEU A 36 5.48 -19.94 -19.73
C LEU A 36 4.73 -19.72 -21.05
N GLU A 37 5.38 -19.13 -22.06
CA GLU A 37 4.83 -18.91 -23.42
C GLU A 37 4.68 -20.22 -24.21
N SER A 38 5.45 -21.26 -23.88
CA SER A 38 5.43 -22.53 -24.63
C SER A 38 4.20 -23.40 -24.34
N GLU A 39 3.53 -23.20 -23.20
CA GLU A 39 2.42 -24.04 -22.73
C GLU A 39 1.02 -23.42 -22.94
N SER A 40 0.92 -22.11 -23.19
CA SER A 40 -0.36 -21.44 -23.37
C SER A 40 -0.45 -20.83 -24.78
N GLY A 41 -1.47 -21.22 -25.57
CA GLY A 41 -1.77 -20.61 -26.87
C GLY A 41 -2.27 -19.16 -26.79
N SER A 42 -1.82 -18.40 -25.80
CA SER A 42 -2.26 -17.05 -25.46
C SER A 42 -1.49 -15.98 -26.25
N HIS A 43 -2.08 -14.81 -26.42
CA HIS A 43 -1.52 -13.75 -27.26
C HIS A 43 -0.44 -12.95 -26.53
N CYS A 44 0.82 -13.03 -27.00
CA CYS A 44 1.95 -12.17 -26.62
C CYS A 44 2.39 -11.34 -27.84
N CYS A 45 2.69 -10.04 -27.65
CA CYS A 45 3.16 -9.19 -28.75
C CYS A 45 4.66 -9.40 -29.02
N LYS A 46 4.98 -9.91 -30.22
CA LYS A 46 6.34 -10.11 -30.75
C LYS A 46 6.79 -8.99 -31.69
N THR A 47 5.89 -8.07 -32.04
CA THR A 47 6.12 -7.02 -33.02
C THR A 47 7.04 -5.93 -32.44
N PRO A 48 8.16 -5.57 -33.10
CA PRO A 48 9.04 -4.50 -32.64
C PRO A 48 8.34 -3.14 -32.55
N PHE A 49 8.76 -2.30 -31.60
CA PHE A 49 8.17 -0.97 -31.38
C PHE A 49 8.02 -0.13 -32.66
N LYS A 50 9.03 -0.17 -33.55
CA LYS A 50 9.06 0.65 -34.78
C LYS A 50 7.97 0.29 -35.79
N GLU A 51 7.41 -0.91 -35.70
CA GLU A 51 6.38 -1.42 -36.62
C GLU A 51 4.97 -1.20 -36.09
N LEU A 52 4.83 -0.88 -34.79
CA LEU A 52 3.55 -0.65 -34.16
C LEU A 52 2.99 0.73 -34.56
N LYS A 53 1.69 0.78 -34.84
CA LYS A 53 0.95 2.01 -35.17
C LYS A 53 -0.05 2.36 -34.05
N PRO A 54 -0.31 3.64 -33.77
CA PRO A 54 -1.29 4.00 -32.74
C PRO A 54 -2.70 3.49 -33.11
N ILE A 55 -3.48 3.20 -32.08
CA ILE A 55 -4.93 2.99 -32.14
C ILE A 55 -5.60 3.69 -30.96
N LYS A 56 -6.79 4.24 -31.18
CA LYS A 56 -7.63 4.87 -30.15
C LYS A 56 -8.70 3.91 -29.66
N LEU A 57 -9.24 4.13 -28.46
CA LEU A 57 -10.30 3.26 -27.91
C LEU A 57 -11.53 3.21 -28.84
N CYS A 58 -11.96 4.36 -29.33
CA CYS A 58 -13.13 4.46 -30.23
C CYS A 58 -12.94 3.79 -31.61
N GLU A 59 -11.70 3.49 -32.00
CA GLU A 59 -11.36 2.81 -33.27
C GLU A 59 -11.29 1.28 -33.11
N MET A 60 -11.31 0.79 -31.87
CA MET A 60 -11.17 -0.62 -31.56
C MET A 60 -12.47 -1.39 -31.82
N LYS A 61 -12.33 -2.64 -32.29
CA LYS A 61 -13.46 -3.56 -32.52
C LYS A 61 -13.44 -4.67 -31.46
N VAL A 62 -14.62 -5.16 -31.08
CA VAL A 62 -14.79 -6.23 -30.10
C VAL A 62 -15.58 -7.40 -30.71
N PRO A 63 -15.18 -8.67 -30.48
CA PRO A 63 -13.92 -9.11 -29.89
C PRO A 63 -12.80 -9.12 -30.94
N MET A 64 -11.69 -8.40 -30.71
CA MET A 64 -10.57 -8.36 -31.66
C MET A 64 -9.23 -8.09 -30.98
N ILE A 65 -8.19 -8.80 -31.44
CA ILE A 65 -6.78 -8.47 -31.17
C ILE A 65 -6.33 -7.47 -32.23
N HIS A 66 -5.86 -6.29 -31.81
CA HIS A 66 -5.40 -5.25 -32.72
C HIS A 66 -3.91 -5.41 -33.01
N ARG A 67 -3.56 -6.43 -33.81
CA ARG A 67 -2.16 -6.74 -34.16
C ARG A 67 -1.47 -5.60 -34.89
N GLY A 68 -0.17 -5.39 -34.64
CA GLY A 68 0.59 -4.26 -35.19
C GLY A 68 0.13 -2.89 -34.69
N LYS A 69 -0.70 -2.85 -33.63
CA LYS A 69 -1.17 -1.60 -33.03
C LYS A 69 -0.66 -1.42 -31.60
N TYR A 70 -0.63 -0.17 -31.14
CA TYR A 70 -0.42 0.16 -29.73
C TYR A 70 -1.47 1.16 -29.25
N LEU A 71 -1.89 1.03 -28.00
CA LEU A 71 -2.77 1.97 -27.32
C LEU A 71 -1.96 2.75 -26.27
N VAL A 72 -2.09 4.07 -26.28
CA VAL A 72 -1.53 4.95 -25.24
C VAL A 72 -2.67 5.42 -24.35
N CYS A 73 -2.55 5.12 -23.06
CA CYS A 73 -3.57 5.46 -22.08
C CYS A 73 -2.95 5.84 -20.74
N LYS A 74 -3.73 6.40 -19.84
CA LYS A 74 -3.35 6.61 -18.44
C LYS A 74 -4.32 5.91 -17.51
N VAL A 75 -3.84 5.49 -16.34
CA VAL A 75 -4.70 4.94 -15.28
C VAL A 75 -5.65 6.04 -14.79
N ALA A 76 -6.95 5.78 -14.87
CA ALA A 76 -8.02 6.73 -14.56
C ALA A 76 -8.92 6.27 -13.39
N GLY A 77 -8.73 5.06 -12.90
CA GLY A 77 -9.43 4.53 -11.73
C GLY A 77 -8.50 3.75 -10.80
N LYS A 78 -8.95 3.55 -9.56
CA LYS A 78 -8.21 2.77 -8.57
C LYS A 78 -8.03 1.32 -9.04
N PRO A 79 -6.81 0.76 -9.01
CA PRO A 79 -6.60 -0.65 -9.36
C PRO A 79 -7.31 -1.58 -8.37
N CYS A 80 -7.95 -2.61 -8.92
CA CYS A 80 -8.60 -3.68 -8.17
C CYS A 80 -7.91 -5.01 -8.46
N SER A 81 -7.63 -5.81 -7.44
CA SER A 81 -7.08 -7.16 -7.63
C SER A 81 -8.14 -8.09 -8.21
N ILE A 82 -7.80 -8.83 -9.25
CA ILE A 82 -8.56 -9.98 -9.73
C ILE A 82 -7.95 -11.21 -9.06
N LEU A 83 -8.74 -11.87 -8.22
CA LEU A 83 -8.40 -13.17 -7.64
C LEU A 83 -9.30 -14.22 -8.29
N GLY A 84 -8.77 -14.90 -9.31
CA GLY A 84 -9.45 -16.02 -9.96
C GLY A 84 -9.21 -17.33 -9.22
N ILE A 85 -10.27 -18.08 -8.91
CA ILE A 85 -10.20 -19.46 -8.41
C ILE A 85 -10.03 -20.43 -9.60
N ALA A 86 -8.95 -20.26 -10.38
CA ALA A 86 -8.60 -21.25 -11.40
C ALA A 86 -7.49 -22.15 -10.84
N LYS A 87 -7.74 -23.46 -10.74
CA LYS A 87 -6.67 -24.44 -10.47
C LYS A 87 -5.88 -24.69 -11.76
N PRO A 88 -4.55 -24.90 -11.73
CA PRO A 88 -3.70 -25.13 -10.55
C PRO A 88 -3.00 -23.88 -10.02
N PHE A 89 -3.09 -22.73 -10.69
CA PHE A 89 -2.45 -21.48 -10.27
C PHE A 89 -3.47 -20.35 -10.13
N PRO A 90 -3.54 -19.66 -8.97
CA PRO A 90 -4.43 -18.52 -8.82
C PRO A 90 -4.08 -17.49 -9.89
N LEU A 91 -5.05 -17.14 -10.73
CA LEU A 91 -4.89 -16.10 -11.73
C LEU A 91 -4.80 -14.76 -10.96
N ILE A 92 -3.57 -14.26 -10.79
CA ILE A 92 -3.32 -12.94 -10.20
C ILE A 92 -3.35 -11.94 -11.35
N GLY A 93 -4.37 -11.09 -11.35
CA GLY A 93 -4.48 -9.99 -12.30
C GLY A 93 -4.83 -8.66 -11.64
N VAL A 94 -4.63 -7.57 -12.37
CA VAL A 94 -5.04 -6.21 -11.96
C VAL A 94 -6.09 -5.71 -12.93
N LYS A 95 -7.24 -5.34 -12.40
CA LYS A 95 -8.27 -4.58 -13.10
C LYS A 95 -8.04 -3.09 -12.87
N ILE A 96 -8.03 -2.30 -13.94
CA ILE A 96 -7.85 -0.85 -13.92
C ILE A 96 -8.86 -0.20 -14.86
N LEU A 97 -9.23 1.05 -14.57
CA LEU A 97 -9.84 1.91 -15.58
C LEU A 97 -8.72 2.70 -16.26
N ILE A 98 -8.75 2.76 -17.58
CA ILE A 98 -7.80 3.51 -18.38
C ILE A 98 -8.51 4.56 -19.20
N GLN A 99 -7.84 5.68 -19.41
CA GLN A 99 -8.30 6.77 -20.27
C GLN A 99 -7.31 6.98 -21.41
N ASP A 100 -7.77 6.97 -22.66
CA ASP A 100 -6.91 7.19 -23.83
C ASP A 100 -6.62 8.67 -24.10
N LEU A 101 -5.92 8.94 -25.22
CA LEU A 101 -5.61 10.29 -25.67
C LEU A 101 -6.85 11.08 -26.13
N ASN A 102 -7.98 10.47 -26.47
CA ASN A 102 -9.21 11.23 -26.74
C ASN A 102 -9.99 11.57 -25.47
N GLY A 103 -9.68 10.88 -24.38
CA GLY A 103 -10.41 10.98 -23.13
C GLY A 103 -11.48 9.91 -22.98
N ASP A 104 -11.56 8.97 -23.92
CA ASP A 104 -12.41 7.78 -23.84
C ASP A 104 -11.90 6.90 -22.70
N VAL A 105 -12.82 6.27 -21.96
CA VAL A 105 -12.51 5.47 -20.78
C VAL A 105 -12.98 4.04 -21.00
N GLU A 106 -12.08 3.09 -20.77
CA GLU A 106 -12.40 1.67 -20.82
C GLU A 106 -11.74 0.91 -19.66
N GLU A 107 -12.28 -0.28 -19.38
CA GLU A 107 -11.69 -1.19 -18.41
C GLU A 107 -10.54 -1.97 -19.06
N ALA A 108 -9.43 -2.14 -18.34
CA ALA A 108 -8.34 -3.02 -18.73
C ALA A 108 -7.98 -3.99 -17.59
N SER A 109 -7.61 -5.21 -17.95
CA SER A 109 -7.19 -6.25 -17.03
C SER A 109 -5.84 -6.82 -17.46
N ILE A 110 -4.83 -6.71 -16.59
CA ILE A 110 -3.48 -7.26 -16.76
C ILE A 110 -3.41 -8.57 -15.99
N PHE A 111 -3.22 -9.69 -16.69
CA PHE A 111 -3.12 -11.03 -16.13
C PHE A 111 -1.66 -11.48 -15.99
N ASN A 112 -1.46 -12.61 -15.31
CA ASN A 112 -0.15 -13.21 -15.06
C ASN A 112 0.86 -12.22 -14.44
N PHE A 113 0.36 -11.28 -13.65
CA PHE A 113 1.21 -10.27 -13.02
C PHE A 113 1.99 -10.96 -11.88
N PRO A 114 3.34 -10.95 -11.91
CA PRO A 114 4.16 -11.79 -11.02
C PRO A 114 4.13 -11.36 -9.55
N LEU A 115 3.52 -10.22 -9.26
CA LEU A 115 3.40 -9.64 -7.93
C LEU A 115 1.93 -9.52 -7.55
N LYS A 116 1.61 -9.68 -6.27
CA LYS A 116 0.29 -9.22 -5.78
C LYS A 116 0.15 -7.74 -6.18
N PRO A 117 -1.00 -7.31 -6.71
CA PRO A 117 -1.19 -5.93 -7.11
C PRO A 117 -1.12 -5.05 -5.85
N ASP A 118 0.05 -4.49 -5.56
CA ASP A 118 0.17 -3.44 -4.54
C ASP A 118 -0.16 -2.12 -5.22
N GLU A 119 -1.00 -1.28 -4.59
CA GLU A 119 -1.54 -0.01 -5.13
C GLU A 119 -0.46 1.02 -5.52
N LYS A 120 0.81 0.67 -5.39
CA LYS A 120 1.99 1.54 -5.51
C LYS A 120 2.50 1.76 -6.92
N TRP A 121 2.24 0.82 -7.83
CA TRP A 121 2.89 0.78 -9.16
C TRP A 121 1.95 1.25 -10.28
N LEU A 122 0.64 1.13 -10.05
CA LEU A 122 -0.44 1.55 -10.95
C LEU A 122 -1.24 2.68 -10.30
N CYS A 123 -0.55 3.74 -9.90
CA CYS A 123 -1.20 4.93 -9.37
C CYS A 123 -2.02 5.63 -10.46
N LEU A 124 -3.03 6.40 -10.06
CA LEU A 124 -3.78 7.25 -10.97
C LEU A 124 -2.85 8.20 -11.73
N GLY A 125 -3.11 8.35 -13.03
CA GLY A 125 -2.31 9.15 -13.94
C GLY A 125 -1.07 8.45 -14.51
N THR A 126 -0.77 7.21 -14.09
CA THR A 126 0.32 6.41 -14.68
C THR A 126 0.07 6.22 -16.17
N ILE A 127 1.02 6.62 -17.02
CA ILE A 127 0.91 6.48 -18.47
C ILE A 127 1.37 5.06 -18.86
N LEU A 128 0.53 4.39 -19.63
CA LEU A 128 0.72 3.02 -20.12
C LEU A 128 0.73 3.04 -21.64
N PHE A 129 1.67 2.31 -22.19
CA PHE A 129 1.72 1.95 -23.60
C PHE A 129 1.43 0.45 -23.70
N ILE A 130 0.29 0.10 -24.28
CA ILE A 130 -0.19 -1.29 -24.39
C ILE A 130 0.03 -1.76 -25.83
N LYS A 131 0.84 -2.80 -26.01
CA LYS A 131 1.09 -3.44 -27.30
C LYS A 131 -0.08 -4.36 -27.67
N GLU A 132 -0.48 -4.33 -28.95
CA GLU A 132 -1.50 -5.20 -29.57
C GLU A 132 -2.74 -5.44 -28.68
N PRO A 133 -3.42 -4.36 -28.23
CA PRO A 133 -4.48 -4.47 -27.23
C PRO A 133 -5.62 -5.39 -27.70
N TRP A 134 -5.97 -6.35 -26.85
CA TRP A 134 -7.04 -7.30 -27.11
C TRP A 134 -8.33 -6.84 -26.46
N LEU A 135 -9.31 -6.39 -27.25
CA LEU A 135 -10.63 -6.03 -26.75
C LEU A 135 -11.52 -7.29 -26.72
N GLN A 136 -12.05 -7.63 -25.55
CA GLN A 136 -12.95 -8.76 -25.32
C GLN A 136 -14.25 -8.30 -24.64
N TYR A 137 -15.26 -9.18 -24.63
CA TYR A 137 -16.42 -9.02 -23.77
C TYR A 137 -16.23 -9.73 -22.44
N ILE A 138 -16.64 -9.09 -21.35
CA ILE A 138 -16.91 -9.78 -20.09
C ILE A 138 -18.11 -10.72 -20.33
N SER A 139 -17.94 -12.01 -20.07
CA SER A 139 -18.86 -13.08 -20.47
C SER A 139 -20.30 -12.88 -19.99
N GLU A 140 -20.49 -12.29 -18.82
CA GLU A 140 -21.81 -12.11 -18.20
C GLU A 140 -22.47 -10.78 -18.60
N SER A 141 -21.71 -9.70 -18.68
CA SER A 141 -22.25 -8.35 -18.83
C SER A 141 -22.20 -7.81 -20.26
N LYS A 142 -21.54 -8.51 -21.19
CA LYS A 142 -21.23 -8.02 -22.54
C LYS A 142 -20.58 -6.63 -22.56
N THR A 143 -19.93 -6.25 -21.46
CA THR A 143 -19.17 -5.00 -21.38
C THR A 143 -17.81 -5.24 -22.02
N PRO A 144 -17.35 -4.38 -22.94
CA PRO A 144 -16.01 -4.50 -23.49
C PRO A 144 -14.97 -4.25 -22.40
N PHE A 145 -13.84 -4.94 -22.48
CA PHE A 145 -12.66 -4.67 -21.67
C PHE A 145 -11.40 -5.07 -22.43
N ILE A 146 -10.30 -4.39 -22.14
CA ILE A 146 -8.99 -4.69 -22.69
C ILE A 146 -8.35 -5.78 -21.86
N ARG A 147 -8.07 -6.90 -22.50
CA ARG A 147 -7.42 -8.05 -21.91
C ARG A 147 -5.93 -8.04 -22.26
N ILE A 148 -5.09 -8.05 -21.24
CA ILE A 148 -3.64 -8.09 -21.37
C ILE A 148 -3.18 -9.36 -20.69
N GLU A 149 -2.77 -10.35 -21.48
CA GLU A 149 -2.41 -11.68 -20.99
C GLU A 149 -0.99 -11.72 -20.39
N PHE A 150 -0.08 -10.90 -20.94
CA PHE A 150 1.30 -10.85 -20.52
C PHE A 150 1.67 -9.44 -20.05
N PRO A 151 2.25 -9.27 -18.85
CA PRO A 151 2.70 -7.97 -18.36
C PRO A 151 3.76 -7.31 -19.25
N SER A 152 4.53 -8.11 -19.99
CA SER A 152 5.51 -7.64 -21.00
C SER A 152 4.87 -6.89 -22.17
N ASP A 153 3.54 -6.96 -22.33
CA ASP A 153 2.80 -6.20 -23.32
C ASP A 153 2.45 -4.78 -22.88
N VAL A 154 2.76 -4.43 -21.63
CA VAL A 154 2.57 -3.10 -21.07
C VAL A 154 3.92 -2.46 -20.80
N ILE A 155 4.12 -1.26 -21.34
CA ILE A 155 5.28 -0.41 -21.06
C ILE A 155 4.78 0.75 -20.19
N PHE A 156 5.41 0.95 -19.04
CA PHE A 156 5.19 2.12 -18.19
C PHE A 156 5.99 3.28 -18.76
N VAL A 157 5.28 4.33 -19.15
CA VAL A 157 5.89 5.48 -19.81
C VAL A 157 6.32 6.50 -18.76
N ASP A 158 7.60 6.88 -18.76
CA ASP A 158 8.06 7.98 -17.92
C ASP A 158 7.48 9.29 -18.46
N PRO A 159 6.63 9.99 -17.70
CA PRO A 159 6.03 11.23 -18.19
C PRO A 159 7.02 12.42 -18.26
N ALA A 160 8.27 12.26 -17.79
CA ALA A 160 9.36 13.22 -17.98
C ALA A 160 10.15 13.00 -19.29
N ASP A 161 9.97 11.86 -19.95
CA ASP A 161 10.61 11.56 -21.24
C ASP A 161 9.86 12.27 -22.37
N GLU A 162 10.22 13.55 -22.60
CA GLU A 162 9.60 14.40 -23.62
C GLU A 162 9.71 13.79 -25.01
N GLU A 163 10.89 13.25 -25.35
CA GLU A 163 11.15 12.68 -26.67
C GLU A 163 10.26 11.46 -26.93
N PHE A 164 10.16 10.56 -25.95
CA PHE A 164 9.32 9.38 -26.08
C PHE A 164 7.83 9.74 -26.08
N LEU A 165 7.39 10.71 -25.29
CA LEU A 165 6.01 11.17 -25.30
C LEU A 165 5.60 11.80 -26.63
N ILE A 166 6.46 12.63 -27.23
CA ILE A 166 6.25 13.16 -28.59
C ILE A 166 6.13 12.02 -29.59
N LYS A 167 7.01 11.00 -29.48
CA LYS A 167 7.02 9.84 -30.38
C LYS A 167 5.71 9.05 -30.36
N ILE A 168 5.05 8.98 -29.22
CA ILE A 168 3.79 8.23 -29.04
C ILE A 168 2.54 9.13 -29.11
N GLY A 169 2.68 10.43 -29.42
CA GLY A 169 1.57 11.39 -29.49
C GLY A 169 0.93 11.73 -28.15
N ALA A 170 1.67 11.57 -27.05
CA ALA A 170 1.24 11.84 -25.69
C ALA A 170 1.91 13.06 -25.07
N GLU A 171 2.44 13.98 -25.89
CA GLU A 171 3.10 15.21 -25.46
C GLU A 171 2.20 16.10 -24.59
N LYS A 172 0.88 16.01 -24.71
CA LYS A 172 -0.04 16.73 -23.80
C LYS A 172 -0.02 16.20 -22.36
N TRP A 173 0.46 14.97 -22.16
CA TRP A 173 0.69 14.38 -20.84
C TRP A 173 2.13 14.60 -20.38
N TYR A 174 2.94 15.28 -21.20
CA TYR A 174 4.28 15.69 -20.83
C TYR A 174 4.27 16.49 -19.55
N ILE A 175 5.24 16.12 -18.73
CA ILE A 175 5.58 16.81 -17.52
C ILE A 175 6.92 17.42 -17.80
N SER A 176 6.91 18.66 -18.25
CA SER A 176 8.12 19.45 -18.22
C SER A 176 8.68 19.44 -16.81
N MET A 177 9.85 18.82 -16.67
CA MET A 177 10.67 18.90 -15.46
C MET A 177 11.33 20.29 -15.33
N SER A 178 10.80 21.32 -15.99
CA SER A 178 11.30 22.70 -15.93
C SER A 178 10.95 23.48 -14.65
N LYS A 179 10.35 22.81 -13.66
CA LYS A 179 9.90 23.47 -12.44
C LYS A 179 10.57 22.89 -11.22
N ASP A 180 11.19 23.79 -10.44
CA ASP A 180 11.82 23.50 -9.15
C ASP A 180 10.90 22.66 -8.26
N ALA A 181 11.48 21.78 -7.45
CA ALA A 181 10.77 20.96 -6.47
C ALA A 181 9.84 21.80 -5.57
N LYS A 182 10.20 23.06 -5.30
CA LYS A 182 9.35 24.02 -4.58
C LYS A 182 8.03 24.31 -5.30
N PHE A 183 8.02 24.43 -6.63
CA PHE A 183 6.80 24.63 -7.41
C PHE A 183 5.87 23.42 -7.27
N TRP A 184 6.41 22.21 -7.49
CA TRP A 184 5.64 20.97 -7.41
C TRP A 184 5.07 20.77 -6.01
N ARG A 185 5.88 21.00 -4.98
CA ARG A 185 5.46 20.97 -3.59
C ARG A 185 4.28 21.91 -3.32
N THR A 186 4.35 23.15 -3.82
CA THR A 186 3.32 24.17 -3.59
C THR A 186 2.00 23.75 -4.23
N LYS A 187 2.05 23.36 -5.51
CA LYS A 187 0.87 22.88 -6.25
C LYS A 187 0.28 21.61 -5.63
N ALA A 188 1.12 20.67 -5.19
CA ALA A 188 0.69 19.46 -4.51
C ALA A 188 -0.01 19.78 -3.18
N ASN A 189 0.51 20.73 -2.40
CA ASN A 189 -0.12 21.18 -1.16
C ASN A 189 -1.50 21.82 -1.41
N GLU A 190 -1.66 22.58 -2.50
CA GLU A 190 -2.95 23.15 -2.90
C GLU A 190 -3.96 22.07 -3.25
N CYS A 191 -3.58 21.10 -4.10
CA CYS A 191 -4.41 19.94 -4.40
C CYS A 191 -4.80 19.17 -3.13
N TYR A 192 -3.85 18.93 -2.22
CA TYR A 192 -4.09 18.21 -0.97
C TYR A 192 -5.11 18.94 -0.08
N LYS A 193 -5.02 20.27 0.02
CA LYS A 193 -5.97 21.12 0.76
C LYS A 193 -7.36 21.10 0.12
N ASN A 194 -7.44 21.09 -1.20
CA ASN A 194 -8.68 21.04 -1.96
C ASN A 194 -9.35 19.64 -1.99
N GLY A 195 -8.86 18.68 -1.20
CA GLY A 195 -9.40 17.32 -1.16
C GLY A 195 -8.94 16.40 -2.30
N LYS A 196 -8.32 16.96 -3.34
CA LYS A 196 -7.72 16.33 -4.52
C LYS A 196 -6.42 15.59 -4.16
N THR A 197 -6.58 14.51 -3.40
CA THR A 197 -5.48 13.82 -2.72
C THR A 197 -4.66 12.96 -3.68
N GLU A 198 -5.30 12.42 -4.73
CA GLU A 198 -4.66 11.61 -5.77
C GLU A 198 -3.78 12.50 -6.67
N GLU A 199 -4.29 13.66 -7.09
CA GLU A 199 -3.51 14.63 -7.85
C GLU A 199 -2.37 15.21 -6.99
N ALA A 200 -2.59 15.40 -5.68
CA ALA A 200 -1.52 15.82 -4.79
C ALA A 200 -0.39 14.79 -4.70
N LEU A 201 -0.70 13.49 -4.61
CA LEU A 201 0.30 12.43 -4.58
C LEU A 201 1.19 12.48 -5.83
N PHE A 202 0.55 12.54 -6.99
CA PHE A 202 1.24 12.62 -8.27
C PHE A 202 2.15 13.85 -8.37
N LEU A 203 1.70 15.01 -7.89
CA LEU A 203 2.51 16.23 -7.86
C LEU A 203 3.67 16.14 -6.85
N TYR A 204 3.50 15.47 -5.71
CA TYR A 204 4.61 15.21 -4.78
C TYR A 204 5.68 14.31 -5.41
N GLU A 205 5.28 13.29 -6.17
CA GLU A 205 6.24 12.43 -6.87
C GLU A 205 7.03 13.17 -7.94
N ARG A 206 6.39 14.07 -8.69
CA ARG A 206 7.10 14.98 -9.60
C ARG A 206 8.11 15.86 -8.86
N GLY A 207 7.72 16.40 -7.70
CA GLY A 207 8.63 17.18 -6.85
C GLY A 207 9.83 16.36 -6.38
N ILE A 208 9.61 15.12 -5.96
CA ILE A 208 10.66 14.20 -5.52
C ILE A 208 11.64 13.88 -6.66
N ARG A 209 11.14 13.73 -7.90
CA ARG A 209 12.03 13.52 -9.07
C ARG A 209 12.90 14.74 -9.36
N CYS A 210 12.40 15.95 -9.08
CA CYS A 210 13.16 17.19 -9.25
C CYS A 210 14.22 17.38 -8.15
N ASP A 211 13.88 17.04 -6.90
CA ASP A 211 14.78 17.10 -5.75
C ASP A 211 14.59 15.85 -4.87
N PRO A 212 15.34 14.77 -5.14
CA PRO A 212 15.27 13.51 -4.38
C PRO A 212 15.76 13.64 -2.93
N GLU A 213 16.44 14.74 -2.58
CA GLU A 213 16.91 14.98 -1.21
C GLU A 213 15.89 15.80 -0.39
N ASN A 214 14.77 16.22 -1.00
CA ASN A 214 13.76 17.02 -0.32
C ASN A 214 12.93 16.22 0.68
N ALA A 215 13.39 16.11 1.92
CA ALA A 215 12.67 15.41 2.98
C ALA A 215 11.20 15.85 3.16
N GLY A 216 10.91 17.14 2.97
CA GLY A 216 9.56 17.65 3.16
C GLY A 216 8.57 17.19 2.08
N LEU A 217 9.03 16.89 0.87
CA LEU A 217 8.20 16.27 -0.18
C LEU A 217 7.82 14.83 0.20
N TYR A 218 8.75 14.03 0.70
CA TYR A 218 8.48 12.68 1.22
C TYR A 218 7.52 12.69 2.41
N LEU A 219 7.73 13.63 3.33
CA LEU A 219 6.80 13.82 4.43
C LEU A 219 5.41 14.19 3.93
N ASN A 220 5.26 15.16 3.02
CA ASN A 220 3.94 15.51 2.51
C ASN A 220 3.29 14.37 1.70
N LYS A 221 4.08 13.61 0.94
CA LYS A 221 3.67 12.35 0.30
C LYS A 221 3.10 11.36 1.33
N SER A 222 3.78 11.16 2.46
CA SER A 222 3.30 10.25 3.51
C SER A 222 1.93 10.66 4.07
N ALA A 223 1.67 11.96 4.21
CA ALA A 223 0.35 12.45 4.62
C ALA A 223 -0.74 12.19 3.58
N ALA A 224 -0.43 12.40 2.30
CA ALA A 224 -1.34 12.05 1.20
C ALA A 224 -1.67 10.56 1.20
N CYS A 225 -0.66 9.69 1.31
CA CYS A 225 -0.88 8.24 1.38
C CYS A 225 -1.72 7.82 2.59
N LEU A 226 -1.54 8.43 3.77
CA LEU A 226 -2.39 8.15 4.94
C LEU A 226 -3.85 8.49 4.67
N LYS A 227 -4.12 9.63 4.03
CA LYS A 227 -5.47 10.09 3.71
C LYS A 227 -6.16 9.18 2.69
N MET A 228 -5.40 8.53 1.81
CA MET A 228 -5.93 7.55 0.84
C MET A 228 -6.06 6.12 1.39
N GLY A 229 -5.58 5.86 2.62
CA GLY A 229 -5.56 4.51 3.19
C GLY A 229 -4.41 3.63 2.70
N SER A 230 -3.50 4.14 1.87
CA SER A 230 -2.31 3.42 1.40
C SER A 230 -1.21 3.41 2.47
N PHE A 231 -1.45 2.69 3.56
CA PHE A 231 -0.64 2.76 4.78
C PHE A 231 0.82 2.34 4.56
N TYR A 232 1.10 1.35 3.72
CA TYR A 232 2.49 0.91 3.48
C TYR A 232 3.31 1.95 2.71
N MET A 233 2.68 2.68 1.79
CA MET A 233 3.31 3.84 1.15
C MET A 233 3.53 4.98 2.13
N ALA A 234 2.56 5.24 3.00
CA ALA A 234 2.71 6.26 4.02
C ALA A 234 3.92 5.99 4.93
N PHE A 235 4.07 4.75 5.39
CA PHE A 235 5.20 4.35 6.22
C PHE A 235 6.53 4.56 5.49
N LYS A 236 6.66 4.03 4.26
CA LYS A 236 7.92 4.15 3.49
C LYS A 236 8.26 5.60 3.14
N ALA A 237 7.28 6.42 2.78
CA ALA A 237 7.50 7.83 2.52
C ALA A 237 7.88 8.59 3.80
N ALA A 238 7.30 8.26 4.96
CA ALA A 238 7.68 8.88 6.23
C ALA A 238 9.09 8.45 6.69
N GLU A 239 9.44 7.17 6.51
CA GLU A 239 10.78 6.62 6.76
C GLU A 239 11.83 7.31 5.89
N THR A 240 11.62 7.36 4.57
CA THR A 240 12.53 8.05 3.64
C THR A 240 12.62 9.54 3.98
N GLY A 241 11.49 10.19 4.28
CA GLY A 241 11.48 11.59 4.68
C GLY A 241 12.25 11.85 5.98
N LEU A 242 12.28 10.89 6.91
CA LEU A 242 13.11 10.97 8.11
C LEU A 242 14.59 10.81 7.80
N GLU A 243 14.95 9.82 6.99
CA GLU A 243 16.33 9.56 6.54
C GLU A 243 16.94 10.78 5.83
N LYS A 244 16.13 11.49 5.03
CA LYS A 244 16.52 12.71 4.33
C LYS A 244 16.59 13.97 5.22
N GLY A 245 16.46 13.84 6.55
CA GLY A 245 16.56 14.96 7.49
C GLY A 245 15.24 15.73 7.69
N GLY A 246 14.10 15.12 7.40
CA GLY A 246 12.79 15.71 7.62
C GLY A 246 12.44 15.89 9.10
N ASN A 247 11.36 16.63 9.36
CA ASN A 247 10.89 16.84 10.73
C ASN A 247 10.57 15.49 11.41
N ARG A 248 11.37 15.17 12.42
CA ARG A 248 11.35 13.88 13.11
C ARG A 248 10.04 13.57 13.82
N GLU A 249 9.47 14.56 14.52
CA GLU A 249 8.18 14.44 15.20
C GLU A 249 7.06 14.04 14.22
N LYS A 250 6.95 14.76 13.09
CA LYS A 250 5.95 14.47 12.04
C LYS A 250 6.19 13.12 11.38
N ALA A 251 7.44 12.76 11.11
CA ALA A 251 7.78 11.50 10.49
C ALA A 251 7.38 10.31 11.37
N LEU A 252 7.86 10.29 12.62
CA LEU A 252 7.55 9.23 13.59
C LEU A 252 6.05 9.12 13.87
N PHE A 253 5.35 10.25 13.99
CA PHE A 253 3.91 10.26 14.17
C PHE A 253 3.17 9.63 12.98
N ARG A 254 3.57 9.97 11.74
CA ARG A 254 2.97 9.39 10.52
C ARG A 254 3.33 7.91 10.34
N MET A 255 4.51 7.47 10.74
CA MET A 255 4.88 6.05 10.79
C MET A 255 3.99 5.28 11.78
N GLY A 256 3.70 5.86 12.95
CA GLY A 256 2.74 5.31 13.91
C GLY A 256 1.33 5.21 13.34
N GLN A 257 0.83 6.26 12.70
CA GLN A 257 -0.48 6.25 12.01
C GLN A 257 -0.54 5.20 10.90
N ALA A 258 0.53 5.05 10.12
CA ALA A 258 0.63 4.05 9.08
C ALA A 258 0.59 2.63 9.64
N LYS A 259 1.36 2.34 10.70
CA LYS A 259 1.35 1.03 11.37
C LYS A 259 0.02 0.71 12.01
N TYR A 260 -0.66 1.73 12.56
CA TYR A 260 -2.01 1.59 13.05
C TYR A 260 -2.98 1.19 11.92
N GLY A 261 -2.92 1.87 10.77
CA GLY A 261 -3.71 1.52 9.60
C GLY A 261 -3.44 0.11 9.05
N MET A 262 -2.20 -0.38 9.18
CA MET A 262 -1.82 -1.77 8.85
C MET A 262 -2.30 -2.81 9.87
N ARG A 263 -2.96 -2.39 10.97
CA ARG A 263 -3.33 -3.26 12.10
C ARG A 263 -2.12 -3.83 12.87
N GLU A 264 -0.95 -3.22 12.72
CA GLU A 264 0.26 -3.55 13.50
C GLU A 264 0.27 -2.71 14.80
N TRP A 265 -0.69 -2.99 15.70
CA TRP A 265 -1.01 -2.16 16.86
C TRP A 265 0.17 -1.93 17.81
N GLN A 266 0.95 -2.98 18.08
CA GLN A 266 2.11 -2.90 18.96
C GLN A 266 3.14 -1.90 18.42
N LYS A 267 3.53 -2.05 17.15
CA LYS A 267 4.50 -1.17 16.51
C LYS A 267 3.97 0.26 16.40
N ALA A 268 2.67 0.44 16.16
CA ALA A 268 2.05 1.76 16.17
C ALA A 268 2.20 2.43 17.56
N ALA A 269 1.92 1.70 18.64
CA ALA A 269 2.11 2.18 20.00
C ALA A 269 3.58 2.53 20.28
N ASP A 270 4.53 1.70 19.83
CA ASP A 270 5.96 1.96 19.98
C ASP A 270 6.36 3.28 19.29
N TYR A 271 5.84 3.55 18.07
CA TYR A 271 6.09 4.81 17.37
C TYR A 271 5.46 6.01 18.08
N PHE A 272 4.22 5.90 18.56
CA PHE A 272 3.58 6.98 19.32
C PHE A 272 4.29 7.25 20.64
N LEU A 273 4.77 6.20 21.33
CA LEU A 273 5.56 6.32 22.54
C LEU A 273 6.90 7.01 22.27
N LYS A 274 7.59 6.66 21.16
CA LYS A 274 8.79 7.38 20.72
C LYS A 274 8.51 8.87 20.51
N VAL A 275 7.40 9.23 19.87
CA VAL A 275 7.00 10.64 19.72
C VAL A 275 6.76 11.29 21.07
N LEU A 276 6.09 10.63 22.02
CA LEU A 276 5.81 11.21 23.34
C LEU A 276 7.06 11.33 24.22
N ASN A 277 8.03 10.44 24.07
CA ASN A 277 9.29 10.50 24.79
C ASN A 277 10.17 11.65 24.27
N GLU A 278 10.23 11.84 22.95
CA GLU A 278 11.05 12.90 22.33
C GLU A 278 10.31 14.27 22.30
N PHE A 279 8.98 14.25 22.19
CA PHE A 279 8.10 15.43 22.04
C PHE A 279 6.87 15.33 22.97
N PRO A 280 7.03 15.55 24.29
CA PRO A 280 5.98 15.29 25.29
C PRO A 280 4.70 16.11 25.11
N ASN A 281 4.79 17.27 24.46
CA ASN A 281 3.66 18.19 24.24
C ASN A 281 2.80 17.82 23.02
N ASN A 282 3.10 16.72 22.32
CA ASN A 282 2.33 16.31 21.15
C ASN A 282 0.96 15.72 21.56
N ILE A 283 -0.07 16.58 21.57
CA ILE A 283 -1.45 16.23 21.91
C ILE A 283 -1.99 15.13 20.99
N SER A 284 -1.65 15.16 19.70
CA SER A 284 -2.11 14.17 18.73
C SER A 284 -1.53 12.79 19.00
N ALA A 285 -0.23 12.68 19.31
CA ALA A 285 0.41 11.43 19.71
C ALA A 285 -0.17 10.91 21.03
N SER A 286 -0.42 11.79 22.01
CA SER A 286 -1.04 11.40 23.29
C SER A 286 -2.45 10.85 23.07
N ALA A 287 -3.23 11.50 22.21
CA ALA A 287 -4.57 11.05 21.86
C ALA A 287 -4.55 9.70 21.13
N GLN A 288 -3.65 9.51 20.15
CA GLN A 288 -3.54 8.25 19.41
C GLN A 288 -3.01 7.11 20.27
N PHE A 289 -2.03 7.36 21.15
CA PHE A 289 -1.54 6.37 22.10
C PHE A 289 -2.63 5.95 23.10
N LYS A 290 -3.48 6.89 23.54
CA LYS A 290 -4.63 6.62 24.42
C LYS A 290 -5.82 5.97 23.70
N ARG A 291 -5.87 6.01 22.35
CA ARG A 291 -6.89 5.32 21.53
C ARG A 291 -6.62 3.80 21.55
N ARG A 292 -7.08 3.22 22.65
CA ARG A 292 -7.34 1.82 23.01
C ARG A 292 -7.08 0.75 21.93
N GLY A 293 -6.08 -0.08 22.20
CA GLY A 293 -6.12 -1.54 22.02
C GLY A 293 -5.67 -2.18 23.34
N ILE A 294 -6.28 -3.32 23.73
CA ILE A 294 -5.69 -4.15 24.78
C ILE A 294 -4.60 -4.96 24.11
N ILE A 295 -3.36 -4.71 24.50
CA ILE A 295 -2.21 -5.49 24.05
C ILE A 295 -2.05 -6.61 25.06
N ALA A 296 -2.24 -7.85 24.61
CA ALA A 296 -1.79 -9.00 25.37
C ALA A 296 -0.25 -9.01 25.33
N THR A 297 0.40 -8.96 26.49
CA THR A 297 1.87 -9.05 26.60
C THR A 297 2.39 -10.46 26.36
N THR A 298 1.50 -11.43 26.15
CA THR A 298 1.78 -12.86 26.00
C THR A 298 0.76 -13.51 25.08
N ASP A 299 1.13 -14.63 24.46
CA ASP A 299 0.21 -15.46 23.68
C ASP A 299 -0.95 -15.96 24.56
N ILE A 300 -2.18 -15.73 24.12
CA ILE A 300 -3.40 -16.16 24.81
C ILE A 300 -3.89 -17.43 24.13
N LYS A 301 -3.95 -18.54 24.88
CA LYS A 301 -4.43 -19.82 24.35
C LYS A 301 -5.93 -19.78 24.09
N GLU A 302 -6.37 -20.50 23.07
CA GLU A 302 -7.80 -20.71 22.80
C GLU A 302 -8.49 -21.31 24.03
N GLY A 303 -9.65 -20.75 24.42
CA GLY A 303 -10.37 -21.08 25.65
C GLY A 303 -9.99 -20.26 26.90
N THR A 304 -9.03 -19.33 26.80
CA THR A 304 -8.68 -18.44 27.92
C THR A 304 -9.70 -17.30 28.06
N LEU A 305 -10.35 -17.18 29.23
CA LEU A 305 -11.26 -16.07 29.53
C LEU A 305 -10.49 -14.78 29.82
N LEU A 306 -10.72 -13.74 29.01
CA LEU A 306 -10.13 -12.41 29.22
C LEU A 306 -11.10 -11.50 29.97
N ILE A 307 -10.73 -11.10 31.17
CA ILE A 307 -11.52 -10.18 32.00
C ILE A 307 -10.96 -8.76 31.82
N VAL A 308 -11.70 -7.93 31.11
CA VAL A 308 -11.37 -6.51 30.92
C VAL A 308 -12.07 -5.69 31.99
N SER A 309 -11.32 -4.97 32.84
CA SER A 309 -11.87 -4.23 33.98
C SER A 309 -12.87 -3.11 33.60
N LYS A 310 -12.84 -2.60 32.38
CA LYS A 310 -13.67 -1.45 31.94
C LYS A 310 -15.18 -1.71 31.92
N PRO A 311 -15.71 -2.78 31.30
CA PRO A 311 -17.14 -3.11 31.40
C PRO A 311 -17.59 -3.33 32.86
N PHE A 312 -16.78 -3.99 33.69
CA PHE A 312 -17.10 -4.18 35.11
C PHE A 312 -17.12 -2.86 35.90
N ALA A 313 -16.21 -1.93 35.59
CA ALA A 313 -16.20 -0.60 36.21
C ALA A 313 -17.42 0.26 35.83
N SER A 314 -18.11 -0.01 34.71
CA SER A 314 -19.33 0.73 34.37
C SER A 314 -20.56 0.23 35.14
N GLY A 315 -20.68 -1.08 35.37
CA GLY A 315 -21.81 -1.67 36.08
C GLY A 315 -21.62 -1.81 37.60
N TYR A 316 -20.38 -1.90 38.09
CA TYR A 316 -20.05 -2.03 39.52
C TYR A 316 -19.14 -0.88 40.00
N LYS A 317 -19.60 0.37 39.85
CA LYS A 317 -18.82 1.59 40.18
C LYS A 317 -18.31 1.66 41.63
N LYS A 318 -18.98 1.01 42.57
CA LYS A 318 -18.58 0.95 43.99
C LYS A 318 -17.38 0.03 44.22
N ASP A 319 -17.22 -1.00 43.39
CA ASP A 319 -16.19 -2.03 43.53
C ASP A 319 -14.90 -1.68 42.76
N PHE A 320 -14.97 -0.71 41.84
CA PHE A 320 -13.87 -0.25 40.99
C PHE A 320 -13.65 1.28 41.08
N PRO A 321 -12.89 1.78 42.07
CA PRO A 321 -12.58 3.20 42.18
C PRO A 321 -11.67 3.70 41.04
N LYS A 322 -11.84 4.97 40.64
CA LYS A 322 -11.26 5.58 39.41
C LYS A 322 -9.73 5.61 39.30
N ASN A 323 -8.98 5.32 40.38
CA ASN A 323 -7.54 5.55 40.46
C ASN A 323 -6.73 4.28 40.73
N LEU A 324 -6.74 3.29 39.81
CA LEU A 324 -5.81 2.16 39.88
C LEU A 324 -5.01 2.05 38.56
N MET A 325 -3.71 2.35 38.64
CA MET A 325 -2.70 2.07 37.62
C MET A 325 -1.56 1.31 38.29
N SER A 326 -1.38 0.03 37.97
CA SER A 326 -0.05 -0.60 37.84
C SER A 326 -0.16 -2.06 37.39
N ILE A 327 0.81 -2.47 36.59
CA ILE A 327 1.14 -3.85 36.21
C ILE A 327 2.57 -4.08 36.70
N MET A 328 2.88 -5.22 37.33
CA MET A 328 4.12 -6.04 37.25
C MET A 328 4.33 -6.93 38.52
N PRO A 329 5.22 -7.97 38.48
CA PRO A 329 4.99 -9.28 39.08
C PRO A 329 5.69 -9.51 40.43
N GLY A 330 5.15 -10.44 41.22
CA GLY A 330 5.76 -10.99 42.43
C GLY A 330 4.80 -10.98 43.62
N ASN A 331 4.35 -12.16 44.06
CA ASN A 331 3.49 -12.38 45.24
C ASN A 331 4.22 -11.96 46.54
N PRO A 332 3.54 -11.58 47.67
CA PRO A 332 2.44 -12.35 48.25
C PRO A 332 1.42 -11.50 49.05
N THR A 333 0.45 -10.90 48.37
CA THR A 333 -0.86 -10.57 48.95
C THR A 333 -1.79 -10.57 47.77
N LEU A 334 -2.88 -11.36 47.81
CA LEU A 334 -3.84 -11.44 46.69
C LEU A 334 -4.08 -10.02 46.17
N PRO A 335 -3.59 -9.67 44.97
CA PRO A 335 -3.61 -8.28 44.54
C PRO A 335 -5.05 -7.78 44.56
N GLN A 336 -5.29 -6.55 45.01
CA GLN A 336 -6.64 -5.96 45.09
C GLN A 336 -7.47 -6.18 43.82
N HIS A 337 -6.83 -6.26 42.65
CA HIS A 337 -7.48 -6.58 41.38
C HIS A 337 -8.03 -8.02 41.31
N ILE A 338 -7.34 -9.03 41.85
CA ILE A 338 -7.84 -10.42 41.92
C ILE A 338 -9.04 -10.47 42.85
N LEU A 339 -8.97 -9.80 43.99
CA LEU A 339 -10.09 -9.72 44.93
C LEU A 339 -11.32 -9.03 44.30
N GLN A 340 -11.11 -7.96 43.54
CA GLN A 340 -12.16 -7.25 42.81
C GLN A 340 -12.76 -8.10 41.68
N VAL A 341 -11.95 -8.88 40.97
CA VAL A 341 -12.42 -9.81 39.94
C VAL A 341 -13.23 -10.95 40.59
N ILE A 342 -12.75 -11.51 41.71
CA ILE A 342 -13.50 -12.51 42.47
C ILE A 342 -14.83 -11.94 42.97
N ASN A 343 -14.85 -10.72 43.52
CA ASN A 343 -16.08 -10.06 43.96
C ASN A 343 -17.03 -9.77 42.78
N ALA A 344 -16.51 -9.33 41.63
CA ALA A 344 -17.31 -9.13 40.43
C ALA A 344 -17.90 -10.46 39.91
N MET A 345 -17.12 -11.54 39.93
CA MET A 345 -17.59 -12.89 39.56
C MET A 345 -18.64 -13.41 40.54
N GLN A 346 -18.44 -13.22 41.85
CA GLN A 346 -19.43 -13.58 42.88
C GLN A 346 -20.71 -12.76 42.74
N ASN A 347 -20.62 -11.46 42.46
CA ASN A 347 -21.77 -10.60 42.21
C ASN A 347 -22.56 -11.05 40.96
N LEU A 348 -21.87 -11.45 39.89
CA LEU A 348 -22.52 -12.01 38.70
C LEU A 348 -23.18 -13.37 38.96
N GLN A 349 -22.50 -14.26 39.71
CA GLN A 349 -23.04 -15.57 40.07
C GLN A 349 -24.27 -15.45 40.96
N ASN A 350 -24.28 -14.48 41.86
CA ASN A 350 -25.37 -14.24 42.81
C ASN A 350 -26.52 -13.40 42.22
N ASN A 351 -26.33 -12.75 41.05
CA ASN A 351 -27.36 -11.99 40.34
C ASN A 351 -27.44 -12.37 38.85
N PRO A 352 -28.14 -13.47 38.50
CA PRO A 352 -28.21 -13.99 37.14
C PRO A 352 -28.86 -13.03 36.13
N GLU A 353 -29.83 -12.22 36.58
CA GLU A 353 -30.51 -11.21 35.75
C GLU A 353 -29.55 -10.08 35.33
N GLN A 354 -28.76 -9.56 36.28
CA GLN A 354 -27.76 -8.53 36.02
C GLN A 354 -26.60 -9.08 35.17
N ALA A 355 -26.21 -10.34 35.37
CA ALA A 355 -25.17 -10.97 34.58
C ALA A 355 -25.50 -11.05 33.08
N LYS A 356 -26.77 -11.27 32.72
CA LYS A 356 -27.23 -11.25 31.31
C LYS A 356 -26.99 -9.89 30.62
N GLU A 357 -26.98 -8.78 31.36
CA GLU A 357 -26.68 -7.46 30.79
C GLU A 357 -25.20 -7.31 30.42
N PHE A 358 -24.28 -7.92 31.18
CA PHE A 358 -22.86 -7.89 30.89
C PHE A 358 -22.49 -8.73 29.66
N TYR A 359 -23.18 -9.85 29.40
CA TYR A 359 -23.02 -10.63 28.17
C TYR A 359 -23.49 -9.87 26.91
N LYS A 360 -24.32 -8.83 27.08
CA LYS A 360 -24.77 -7.94 26.00
C LYS A 360 -23.85 -6.72 25.80
N LEU A 361 -22.90 -6.48 26.70
CA LEU A 361 -21.86 -5.45 26.53
C LEU A 361 -20.84 -5.94 25.51
N TYR A 362 -21.28 -5.98 24.25
CA TYR A 362 -20.43 -6.27 23.11
C TYR A 362 -19.36 -5.17 23.01
N ALA A 363 -18.12 -5.56 22.77
CA ALA A 363 -17.01 -4.64 22.54
C ALA A 363 -17.07 -4.00 21.13
N GLY A 364 -18.25 -3.52 20.72
CA GLY A 364 -18.49 -2.75 19.50
C GLY A 364 -18.29 -3.50 18.18
N ASP A 365 -18.98 -3.01 17.14
CA ASP A 365 -18.67 -3.25 15.72
C ASP A 365 -17.48 -2.41 15.24
#